data_AF-A0AAD6PAD8-F1
#
_entry.id   AF-A0AAD6PAD8-F1
#
_cell.length_a   1.000
_cell.length_b   1.000
_cell.length_c   1.000
_cell.angle_alpha   90.00
_cell.angle_beta   90.00
_cell.angle_gamma   90.00
#
_symmetry.space_group_name_H-M   'P 1'
#
loop_
_entity.id
_entity.type
_entity.pdbx_description
1 polymer ?
#
loop_
_entity_poly.entity_id
_entity_poly.type
_entity_poly.pdbx_seq_one_letter_code
_entity_poly.pdbx_strand_id
1 'polypeptide(L)'
;MALGSVLLEILQRPTIGEVLSEILIFVIPLWVAVAIGVIVGCQVVFLGLLMMVGFKRILSLCHLTLNSERSSSKIEKERSDLVMEDDLEHLSKLVEVTDGGPAWIQVMDRSTPNMNYQAWRRDPETGPPQYRSRTVYEDVTPDLMRDFFWDDEFRAEWDDMLLHAETLEECPTKGTMVVHWVRKFPFFCSDREYIIGRRIWESDQMYYCVTKGTPCSSVPRKNKPRRVDLYYSSWCIRAVESKRRDGQLTACEVMLFHHEDMGIPWEIAKLGVRQGMWGAVKKIEAGLRAYQKHRASAEPLSHSALMAQINTKVSADHLRSLESRTSDMLEIESQETPEKRAGNNIPKFLVIGGAIALACTLDRGLATKALIFGVARRFATGRRL
;
A
#
# COMPACT_ATOMS: atom_id res chain seq x y z
N MET A 1 -41.22 -74.88 -20.08
CA MET A 1 -42.32 -74.25 -19.31
C MET A 1 -41.83 -73.79 -17.93
N ALA A 2 -40.93 -72.80 -17.87
CA ALA A 2 -40.43 -72.31 -16.58
C ALA A 2 -40.11 -70.81 -16.54
N LEU A 3 -40.31 -70.07 -17.64
CA LEU A 3 -40.02 -68.62 -17.69
C LEU A 3 -41.29 -67.76 -17.73
N GLY A 4 -42.43 -68.33 -18.14
CA GLY A 4 -43.71 -67.61 -18.21
C GLY A 4 -44.45 -67.51 -16.88
N SER A 5 -44.22 -68.43 -15.94
CA SER A 5 -44.88 -68.42 -14.64
C SER A 5 -44.25 -67.42 -13.66
N VAL A 6 -42.93 -67.23 -13.71
CA VAL A 6 -42.21 -66.28 -12.84
C VAL A 6 -42.51 -64.82 -13.21
N LEU A 7 -42.73 -64.54 -14.49
CA LEU A 7 -43.05 -63.19 -14.97
C LEU A 7 -44.49 -62.78 -14.67
N LEU A 8 -45.39 -63.76 -14.49
CA LEU A 8 -46.78 -63.51 -14.13
C LEU A 8 -46.97 -63.29 -12.61
N GLU A 9 -46.02 -63.77 -11.80
CA GLU A 9 -46.01 -63.63 -10.34
C GLU A 9 -45.47 -62.25 -9.90
N ILE A 10 -44.55 -61.65 -10.67
CA ILE A 10 -44.03 -60.28 -10.44
C ILE A 10 -45.09 -59.20 -10.74
N LEU A 11 -46.11 -59.51 -11.55
CA LEU A 11 -47.21 -58.58 -11.82
C LEU A 11 -48.30 -58.59 -10.73
N GLN A 12 -48.19 -59.44 -9.70
CA GLN A 12 -49.12 -59.49 -8.57
C GLN A 12 -48.63 -58.66 -7.35
N ARG A 13 -48.55 -57.33 -7.53
CA ARG A 13 -48.52 -56.25 -6.51
C ARG A 13 -47.25 -56.14 -5.61
N PRO A 14 -46.82 -54.90 -5.28
CA PRO A 14 -47.50 -54.06 -4.29
C PRO A 14 -48.06 -52.79 -4.92
N THR A 15 -49.11 -52.28 -4.29
CA THR A 15 -49.88 -51.12 -4.75
C THR A 15 -48.99 -49.89 -4.74
N ILE A 16 -48.97 -49.07 -5.80
CA ILE A 16 -48.21 -47.81 -5.90
C ILE A 16 -48.40 -46.91 -4.65
N GLY A 17 -49.53 -47.04 -3.94
CA GLY A 17 -49.79 -46.37 -2.67
C GLY A 17 -48.88 -46.79 -1.51
N GLU A 18 -48.40 -48.04 -1.44
CA GLU A 18 -47.47 -48.49 -0.39
C GLU A 18 -46.07 -47.92 -0.61
N VAL A 19 -45.59 -47.92 -1.86
CA VAL A 19 -44.29 -47.30 -2.21
C VAL A 19 -44.31 -45.79 -1.98
N LEU A 20 -45.42 -45.11 -2.31
CA LEU A 20 -45.59 -43.69 -2.00
C LEU A 20 -45.69 -43.43 -0.49
N SER A 21 -46.34 -44.30 0.28
CA SER A 21 -46.43 -44.19 1.74
C SER A 21 -45.06 -44.37 2.40
N GLU A 22 -44.26 -45.34 1.96
CA GLU A 22 -42.90 -45.54 2.45
C GLU A 22 -41.99 -44.36 2.14
N ILE A 23 -42.05 -43.80 0.93
CA ILE A 23 -41.28 -42.60 0.56
C ILE A 23 -41.69 -41.39 1.43
N LEU A 24 -42.99 -41.21 1.69
CA LEU A 24 -43.48 -40.11 2.52
C LEU A 24 -42.96 -40.17 3.97
N ILE A 25 -42.83 -41.39 4.52
CA ILE A 25 -42.33 -41.64 5.88
C ILE A 25 -40.88 -41.17 6.05
N PHE A 26 -40.06 -41.20 4.99
CA PHE A 26 -38.67 -40.71 5.05
C PHE A 26 -38.51 -39.24 4.67
N VAL A 27 -39.34 -38.74 3.75
CA VAL A 27 -39.23 -37.37 3.24
C VAL A 27 -39.80 -36.35 4.23
N ILE A 28 -40.92 -36.65 4.89
CA ILE A 28 -41.57 -35.70 5.82
C ILE A 28 -40.67 -35.34 7.01
N PRO A 29 -40.06 -36.29 7.75
CA PRO A 29 -39.19 -35.95 8.89
C PRO A 29 -37.96 -35.12 8.47
N LEU A 30 -37.41 -35.37 7.28
CA LEU A 30 -36.29 -34.62 6.75
C LEU A 30 -36.65 -33.15 6.50
N TRP A 31 -37.81 -32.88 5.88
CA TRP A 31 -38.26 -31.51 5.65
C TRP A 31 -38.71 -30.80 6.94
N VAL A 32 -39.28 -31.53 7.90
CA VAL A 32 -39.59 -30.99 9.24
C VAL A 32 -38.31 -30.60 9.97
N ALA A 33 -37.25 -31.41 9.91
CA ALA A 33 -35.95 -31.07 10.50
C ALA A 33 -35.31 -29.83 9.86
N VAL A 34 -35.43 -29.67 8.54
CA VAL A 34 -34.97 -28.47 7.81
C VAL A 34 -35.77 -27.24 8.24
N ALA A 35 -37.10 -27.34 8.34
CA ALA A 35 -37.95 -26.23 8.76
C ALA A 35 -37.66 -25.81 10.22
N ILE A 36 -37.50 -26.77 11.13
CA ILE A 36 -37.11 -26.50 12.52
C ILE A 36 -35.71 -25.87 12.57
N GLY A 37 -34.75 -26.36 11.79
CA GLY A 37 -33.41 -25.78 11.70
C GLY A 37 -33.41 -24.33 11.22
N VAL A 38 -34.26 -23.98 10.26
CA VAL A 38 -34.42 -22.59 9.78
C VAL A 38 -35.10 -21.72 10.83
N ILE A 39 -36.12 -22.21 11.53
CA ILE A 39 -36.82 -21.46 12.59
C ILE A 39 -35.90 -21.19 13.78
N VAL A 40 -35.18 -22.23 14.25
CA VAL A 40 -34.23 -22.11 15.37
C VAL A 40 -33.04 -21.24 14.97
N GLY A 41 -32.52 -21.39 13.74
CA GLY A 41 -31.45 -20.55 13.21
C GLY A 41 -31.85 -19.07 13.12
N CYS A 42 -33.06 -18.77 12.65
CA CYS A 42 -33.59 -17.41 12.59
C CYS A 42 -33.77 -16.79 13.99
N GLN A 43 -34.19 -17.57 14.99
CA GLN A 43 -34.33 -17.07 16.36
C GLN A 43 -32.98 -16.70 16.99
N VAL A 44 -31.92 -17.47 16.75
CA VAL A 44 -30.57 -17.19 17.27
C VAL A 44 -29.96 -15.94 16.61
N VAL A 45 -30.16 -15.77 15.30
CA VAL A 45 -29.70 -14.58 14.56
C VAL A 45 -30.46 -13.32 15.01
N PHE A 46 -31.78 -13.42 15.24
CA PHE A 46 -32.59 -12.30 15.70
C PHE A 46 -32.24 -11.87 17.13
N LEU A 47 -31.97 -12.84 18.02
CA LEU A 47 -31.53 -12.56 19.40
C LEU A 47 -30.12 -11.94 19.44
N GLY A 48 -29.21 -12.39 18.57
CA GLY A 48 -27.87 -11.79 18.42
C GLY A 48 -27.92 -10.35 17.92
N LEU A 49 -28.84 -10.04 16.99
CA LEU A 49 -29.03 -8.68 16.48
C LEU A 49 -29.62 -7.75 17.56
N LEU A 50 -30.54 -8.24 18.38
CA LEU A 50 -31.14 -7.48 19.49
C LEU A 50 -30.10 -7.13 20.57
N MET A 51 -29.20 -8.06 20.89
CA MET A 51 -28.09 -7.84 21.83
C MET A 51 -27.07 -6.82 21.32
N MET A 52 -26.77 -6.81 20.02
CA MET A 52 -25.88 -5.82 19.41
C MET A 52 -26.47 -4.40 19.38
N VAL A 53 -27.78 -4.27 19.16
CA VAL A 53 -28.47 -2.97 19.19
C VAL A 53 -28.53 -2.41 20.62
N GLY A 54 -28.73 -3.28 21.63
CA GLY A 54 -28.65 -2.90 23.04
C GLY A 54 -27.26 -2.42 23.47
N PHE A 55 -26.20 -3.10 23.02
CA PHE A 55 -24.81 -2.76 23.38
C PHE A 55 -24.33 -1.44 22.74
N LYS A 56 -24.73 -1.16 21.50
CA LYS A 56 -24.42 0.12 20.82
C LYS A 56 -25.06 1.33 21.51
N ARG A 57 -26.25 1.15 22.10
CA ARG A 57 -26.98 2.23 22.78
C ARG A 57 -26.37 2.57 24.15
N ILE A 58 -25.78 1.57 24.83
CA ILE A 58 -25.09 1.75 26.11
C ILE A 58 -23.70 2.38 25.93
N LEU A 59 -22.96 2.01 24.87
CA LEU A 59 -21.67 2.63 24.55
C LEU A 59 -21.80 4.11 24.14
N SER A 60 -22.90 4.47 23.46
CA SER A 60 -23.19 5.84 23.03
C SER A 60 -23.51 6.79 24.20
N LEU A 61 -24.13 6.28 25.28
CA LEU A 61 -24.41 7.10 26.47
C LEU A 61 -23.17 7.36 27.35
N CYS A 62 -22.14 6.50 27.29
CA CYS A 62 -20.95 6.65 28.14
C CYS A 62 -19.91 7.66 27.59
N HIS A 63 -19.98 8.05 26.31
CA HIS A 63 -18.96 8.90 25.69
C HIS A 63 -19.33 10.40 25.65
N LEU A 64 -20.51 10.79 26.16
CA LEU A 64 -21.00 12.16 26.07
C LEU A 64 -20.70 13.05 27.29
N THR A 65 -19.96 12.56 28.28
CA THR A 65 -19.57 13.35 29.45
C THR A 65 -18.11 13.11 29.82
N LEU A 66 -17.18 13.68 29.06
CA LEU A 66 -15.99 14.30 29.64
C LEU A 66 -15.27 15.21 28.63
N ASN A 67 -15.21 16.48 29.02
CA ASN A 67 -14.23 17.51 28.65
C ASN A 67 -14.32 18.19 27.29
N SER A 68 -14.06 19.49 27.18
CA SER A 68 -14.05 20.66 28.10
C SER A 68 -13.53 21.79 27.20
N GLU A 69 -14.29 22.86 27.10
CA GLU A 69 -13.93 24.10 26.41
C GLU A 69 -12.69 24.75 27.06
N ARG A 70 -11.47 24.35 26.68
CA ARG A 70 -10.26 25.15 26.97
C ARG A 70 -9.00 24.78 26.18
N SER A 71 -8.99 24.85 24.84
CA SER A 71 -7.71 24.77 24.10
C SER A 71 -7.77 25.21 22.63
N SER A 72 -8.41 26.34 22.29
CA SER A 72 -8.42 26.82 20.90
C SER A 72 -7.02 27.21 20.39
N SER A 73 -6.14 27.78 21.23
CA SER A 73 -4.85 28.31 20.78
C SER A 73 -3.69 27.29 20.67
N LYS A 74 -3.77 26.13 21.34
CA LYS A 74 -2.76 25.06 21.17
C LYS A 74 -3.06 24.15 19.99
N ILE A 75 -4.36 23.91 19.69
CA ILE A 75 -4.80 23.05 18.60
C ILE A 75 -4.48 23.67 17.23
N GLU A 76 -4.59 24.99 17.08
CA GLU A 76 -4.18 25.68 15.85
C GLU A 76 -2.67 25.59 15.59
N LYS A 77 -1.86 25.64 16.65
CA LYS A 77 -0.39 25.53 16.53
C LYS A 77 0.07 24.10 16.22
N GLU A 78 -0.63 23.07 16.72
CA GLU A 78 -0.38 21.66 16.38
C GLU A 78 -0.87 21.28 14.97
N ARG A 79 -1.94 21.90 14.45
CA ARG A 79 -2.43 21.66 13.08
C ARG A 79 -1.57 22.29 11.98
N SER A 80 -0.88 23.39 12.28
CA SER A 80 0.02 24.09 11.34
C SER A 80 1.30 23.30 11.00
N ASP A 81 1.65 22.28 11.80
CA ASP A 81 2.99 21.68 11.84
C ASP A 81 2.93 20.17 11.56
N LEU A 82 2.14 19.79 10.54
CA LEU A 82 1.97 18.38 10.15
C LEU A 82 3.16 17.85 9.33
N VAL A 83 3.74 18.70 8.47
CA VAL A 83 4.95 18.39 7.70
C VAL A 83 6.11 19.25 8.20
N MET A 84 7.06 18.60 8.85
CA MET A 84 8.09 19.18 9.70
C MET A 84 9.48 19.03 9.10
N GLU A 85 10.46 19.63 9.75
CA GLU A 85 11.85 19.58 9.30
C GLU A 85 12.42 18.15 9.28
N ASP A 86 11.97 17.27 10.18
CA ASP A 86 12.33 15.85 10.18
C ASP A 86 11.90 15.15 8.87
N ASP A 87 10.82 15.60 8.23
CA ASP A 87 10.39 15.08 6.93
C ASP A 87 11.32 15.52 5.79
N LEU A 88 11.86 16.75 5.89
CA LEU A 88 12.89 17.25 4.97
C LEU A 88 14.18 16.46 5.14
N GLU A 89 14.62 16.23 6.37
CA GLU A 89 15.79 15.42 6.69
C GLU A 89 15.65 13.99 6.14
N HIS A 90 14.47 13.39 6.32
CA HIS A 90 14.20 12.07 5.76
C HIS A 90 14.29 12.07 4.22
N LEU A 91 13.71 13.06 3.55
CA LEU A 91 13.80 13.19 2.09
C LEU A 91 15.26 13.42 1.63
N SER A 92 16.03 14.24 2.33
CA SER A 92 17.45 14.46 2.03
C SER A 92 18.24 13.14 2.08
N LYS A 93 18.05 12.34 3.13
CA LYS A 93 18.65 10.99 3.23
C LYS A 93 18.23 10.05 2.10
N LEU A 94 16.98 10.12 1.65
CA LEU A 94 16.50 9.33 0.51
C LEU A 94 17.17 9.75 -0.81
N VAL A 95 17.34 11.06 -1.03
CA VAL A 95 18.00 11.62 -2.22
C VAL A 95 19.46 11.17 -2.29
N GLU A 96 20.18 11.27 -1.17
CA GLU A 96 21.59 10.88 -1.04
C GLU A 96 21.79 9.36 -0.86
N VAL A 97 20.70 8.60 -0.71
CA VAL A 97 20.72 7.13 -0.49
C VAL A 97 21.48 6.76 0.79
N THR A 98 21.33 7.58 1.83
CA THR A 98 21.91 7.41 3.17
C THR A 98 20.85 7.08 4.22
N ASP A 99 19.63 6.71 3.78
CA ASP A 99 18.47 6.45 4.64
C ASP A 99 18.54 5.12 5.42
N GLY A 100 19.58 4.31 5.21
CA GLY A 100 19.76 3.02 5.90
C GLY A 100 18.80 1.90 5.46
N GLY A 101 17.89 2.18 4.52
CA GLY A 101 16.96 1.16 4.02
C GLY A 101 17.63 0.13 3.08
N PRO A 102 16.90 -0.96 2.73
CA PRO A 102 17.41 -1.98 1.83
C PRO A 102 17.82 -1.44 0.46
N ALA A 103 18.65 -2.21 -0.25
CA ALA A 103 19.09 -1.88 -1.60
C ALA A 103 17.91 -1.74 -2.58
N TRP A 104 18.00 -0.73 -3.44
CA TRP A 104 17.04 -0.48 -4.51
C TRP A 104 17.24 -1.45 -5.68
N ILE A 105 16.18 -2.15 -6.08
CA ILE A 105 16.18 -3.08 -7.22
C ILE A 105 15.57 -2.37 -8.43
N GLN A 106 16.30 -2.25 -9.53
CA GLN A 106 15.79 -1.59 -10.73
C GLN A 106 14.65 -2.41 -11.37
N VAL A 107 13.53 -1.77 -11.64
CA VAL A 107 12.34 -2.39 -12.22
C VAL A 107 11.92 -1.78 -13.56
N MET A 108 12.46 -0.59 -13.90
CA MET A 108 12.16 0.07 -15.18
C MET A 108 13.33 0.96 -15.64
N ASP A 109 13.56 0.96 -16.94
CA ASP A 109 14.39 1.93 -17.66
C ASP A 109 13.76 2.17 -19.04
N ARG A 110 13.27 3.38 -19.28
CA ARG A 110 12.51 3.74 -20.49
C ARG A 110 12.81 5.19 -20.88
N SER A 111 12.75 5.47 -22.18
CA SER A 111 12.95 6.82 -22.69
C SER A 111 11.98 7.16 -23.81
N THR A 112 11.65 8.44 -23.91
CA THR A 112 11.08 9.08 -25.10
C THR A 112 12.08 10.15 -25.58
N PRO A 113 11.84 10.82 -26.72
CA PRO A 113 12.68 11.95 -27.14
C PRO A 113 12.80 13.04 -26.06
N ASN A 114 11.71 13.31 -25.33
CA ASN A 114 11.62 14.43 -24.39
C ASN A 114 11.78 14.03 -22.92
N MET A 115 11.97 12.75 -22.62
CA MET A 115 11.98 12.25 -21.25
C MET A 115 12.85 10.98 -21.10
N ASN A 116 13.57 10.85 -19.99
CA ASN A 116 14.17 9.58 -19.54
C ASN A 116 13.56 9.22 -18.18
N TYR A 117 13.14 7.96 -18.01
CA TYR A 117 12.50 7.46 -16.80
C TYR A 117 13.17 6.17 -16.33
N GLN A 118 13.62 6.17 -15.08
CA GLN A 118 14.15 5.00 -14.40
C GLN A 118 13.38 4.80 -13.09
N ALA A 119 13.14 3.54 -12.72
CA ALA A 119 12.45 3.23 -11.47
C ALA A 119 13.05 2.02 -10.77
N TRP A 120 13.00 2.08 -9.45
CA TRP A 120 13.46 1.05 -8.53
C TRP A 120 12.39 0.74 -7.48
N ARG A 121 12.48 -0.45 -6.92
CA ARG A 121 11.65 -0.93 -5.81
C ARG A 121 12.55 -1.52 -4.74
N ARG A 122 12.15 -1.40 -3.48
CA ARG A 122 12.63 -2.24 -2.39
C ARG A 122 11.47 -2.70 -1.53
N ASP A 123 11.64 -3.85 -0.87
CA ASP A 123 10.63 -4.44 0.01
C ASP A 123 11.24 -4.42 1.44
N PRO A 124 10.82 -3.50 2.34
CA PRO A 124 11.29 -3.49 3.72
C PRO A 124 10.75 -4.69 4.50
N GLU A 125 11.39 -5.04 5.63
CA GLU A 125 10.93 -6.13 6.51
C GLU A 125 9.52 -5.86 7.05
N THR A 126 9.24 -4.60 7.36
CA THR A 126 7.95 -4.12 7.85
C THR A 126 7.43 -2.99 6.96
N GLY A 127 6.15 -3.07 6.60
CA GLY A 127 5.47 -2.04 5.82
C GLY A 127 5.41 -2.32 4.31
N PRO A 128 4.75 -1.43 3.55
CA PRO A 128 4.49 -1.65 2.13
C PRO A 128 5.77 -1.56 1.29
N PRO A 129 5.76 -2.12 0.06
CA PRO A 129 6.84 -1.90 -0.90
C PRO A 129 7.08 -0.42 -1.14
N GLN A 130 8.35 -0.03 -1.20
CA GLN A 130 8.77 1.33 -1.45
C GLN A 130 9.25 1.47 -2.89
N TYR A 131 8.95 2.60 -3.52
CA TYR A 131 9.31 2.91 -4.90
C TYR A 131 10.15 4.17 -4.95
N ARG A 132 11.12 4.16 -5.86
CA ARG A 132 11.95 5.31 -6.23
C ARG A 132 11.89 5.47 -7.73
N SER A 133 11.80 6.68 -8.24
CA SER A 133 12.03 6.95 -9.66
C SER A 133 12.90 8.16 -9.88
N ARG A 134 13.60 8.15 -11.01
CA ARG A 134 14.35 9.27 -11.57
C ARG A 134 13.75 9.58 -12.92
N THR A 135 13.27 10.79 -13.10
CA THR A 135 12.77 11.26 -14.40
C THR A 135 13.49 12.52 -14.81
N VAL A 136 14.05 12.55 -16.02
CA VAL A 136 14.61 13.75 -16.63
C VAL A 136 13.67 14.20 -17.74
N TYR A 137 13.17 15.43 -17.65
CA TYR A 137 12.31 16.07 -18.64
C TYR A 137 13.09 17.14 -19.39
N GLU A 138 13.12 17.04 -20.72
CA GLU A 138 13.81 18.03 -21.57
C GLU A 138 13.02 19.32 -21.68
N ASP A 139 13.71 20.45 -21.79
CA ASP A 139 13.13 21.79 -22.01
C ASP A 139 12.08 22.17 -20.95
N VAL A 140 12.39 21.95 -19.67
CA VAL A 140 11.52 22.26 -18.53
C VAL A 140 12.36 22.87 -17.41
N THR A 141 11.87 23.95 -16.79
CA THR A 141 12.53 24.55 -15.62
C THR A 141 12.04 23.89 -14.32
N PRO A 142 12.87 23.86 -13.26
CA PRO A 142 12.46 23.38 -11.95
C PRO A 142 11.24 24.11 -11.39
N ASP A 143 11.11 25.42 -11.61
CA ASP A 143 9.95 26.22 -11.16
C ASP A 143 8.64 25.76 -11.79
N LEU A 144 8.65 25.53 -13.11
CA LEU A 144 7.47 25.06 -13.82
C LEU A 144 7.09 23.65 -13.37
N MET A 145 8.08 22.80 -13.13
CA MET A 145 7.87 21.45 -12.62
C MET A 145 7.31 21.44 -11.19
N ARG A 146 7.82 22.32 -10.32
CA ARG A 146 7.31 22.54 -8.96
C ARG A 146 5.83 22.89 -8.99
N ASP A 147 5.47 23.90 -9.78
CA ASP A 147 4.08 24.36 -9.89
C ASP A 147 3.19 23.24 -10.45
N PHE A 148 3.61 22.56 -11.53
CA PHE A 148 2.87 21.45 -12.15
C PHE A 148 2.53 20.31 -11.18
N PHE A 149 3.47 19.89 -10.33
CA PHE A 149 3.22 18.79 -9.38
C PHE A 149 2.34 19.20 -8.21
N TRP A 150 2.23 20.49 -7.90
CA TRP A 150 1.46 21.01 -6.77
C TRP A 150 0.05 21.47 -7.15
N ASP A 151 -0.19 21.76 -8.42
CA ASP A 151 -1.43 22.32 -8.97
C ASP A 151 -2.56 21.28 -9.09
N ASP A 152 -3.33 21.10 -8.02
CA ASP A 152 -4.44 20.14 -7.97
C ASP A 152 -5.59 20.51 -8.91
N GLU A 153 -5.83 21.80 -9.10
CA GLU A 153 -6.83 22.33 -10.02
C GLU A 153 -6.48 21.94 -11.46
N PHE A 154 -5.23 22.16 -11.88
CA PHE A 154 -4.79 21.72 -13.21
C PHE A 154 -4.65 20.20 -13.32
N ARG A 155 -4.37 19.51 -12.21
CA ARG A 155 -4.24 18.04 -12.19
C ARG A 155 -5.50 17.34 -12.70
N ALA A 156 -6.68 17.89 -12.41
CA ALA A 156 -7.96 17.36 -12.88
C ALA A 156 -8.11 17.38 -14.40
N GLU A 157 -7.37 18.25 -15.11
CA GLU A 157 -7.42 18.36 -16.58
C GLU A 157 -6.70 17.21 -17.30
N TRP A 158 -5.83 16.45 -16.62
CA TRP A 158 -5.02 15.40 -17.25
C TRP A 158 -4.95 14.06 -16.50
N ASP A 159 -5.23 14.04 -15.20
CA ASP A 159 -5.23 12.81 -14.39
C ASP A 159 -6.65 12.28 -14.14
N ASP A 160 -7.12 11.41 -15.04
CA ASP A 160 -8.43 10.74 -14.93
C ASP A 160 -8.62 9.93 -13.63
N MET A 161 -7.54 9.70 -12.86
CA MET A 161 -7.60 8.98 -11.60
C MET A 161 -7.84 9.90 -10.40
N LEU A 162 -7.80 11.22 -10.55
CA LEU A 162 -8.18 12.18 -9.51
C LEU A 162 -9.66 12.54 -9.66
N LEU A 163 -10.51 12.00 -8.78
CA LEU A 163 -11.96 12.24 -8.82
C LEU A 163 -12.38 13.51 -8.09
N HIS A 164 -11.61 13.89 -7.07
CA HIS A 164 -11.88 15.04 -6.23
C HIS A 164 -10.58 15.52 -5.59
N ALA A 165 -10.42 16.84 -5.51
CA ALA A 165 -9.40 17.52 -4.75
C ALA A 165 -10.00 18.77 -4.10
N GLU A 166 -9.74 18.95 -2.82
CA GLU A 166 -10.16 20.12 -2.03
C GLU A 166 -9.06 20.51 -1.05
N THR A 167 -8.77 21.81 -0.92
CA THR A 167 -7.89 22.34 0.13
C THR A 167 -8.69 22.54 1.41
N LEU A 168 -8.30 21.83 2.48
CA LEU A 168 -8.97 21.87 3.77
C LEU A 168 -8.39 22.94 4.69
N GLU A 169 -7.06 23.04 4.74
CA GLU A 169 -6.32 23.96 5.61
C GLU A 169 -5.07 24.45 4.87
N GLU A 170 -4.64 25.68 5.11
CA GLU A 170 -3.42 26.23 4.52
C GLU A 170 -2.71 27.22 5.45
N CYS A 171 -1.39 27.30 5.33
CA CYS A 171 -0.57 28.33 5.97
C CYS A 171 0.24 29.08 4.90
N PRO A 172 -0.20 30.29 4.51
CA PRO A 172 0.51 31.11 3.52
C PRO A 172 1.90 31.59 3.96
N THR A 173 2.27 31.44 5.24
CA THR A 173 3.63 31.80 5.70
C THR A 173 4.64 30.68 5.45
N LYS A 174 4.23 29.42 5.60
CA LYS A 174 5.10 28.25 5.42
C LYS A 174 4.90 27.53 4.08
N GLY A 175 3.81 27.85 3.37
CA GLY A 175 3.38 27.14 2.16
C GLY A 175 2.82 25.74 2.46
N THR A 176 2.42 25.47 3.71
CA THR A 176 1.84 24.18 4.06
C THR A 176 0.38 24.11 3.67
N MET A 177 -0.07 22.96 3.20
CA MET A 177 -1.47 22.69 2.89
C MET A 177 -1.89 21.35 3.46
N VAL A 178 -3.16 21.24 3.85
CA VAL A 178 -3.86 19.98 4.04
C VAL A 178 -4.88 19.85 2.94
N VAL A 179 -4.79 18.79 2.13
CA VAL A 179 -5.68 18.55 1.00
C VAL A 179 -6.44 17.23 1.15
N HIS A 180 -7.68 17.21 0.69
CA HIS A 180 -8.53 16.03 0.59
C HIS A 180 -8.57 15.56 -0.85
N TRP A 181 -8.05 14.37 -1.12
CA TRP A 181 -8.12 13.74 -2.43
C TRP A 181 -9.00 12.51 -2.41
N VAL A 182 -9.74 12.29 -3.49
CA VAL A 182 -10.34 10.98 -3.80
C VAL A 182 -9.77 10.51 -5.13
N ARG A 183 -9.11 9.34 -5.12
CA ARG A 183 -8.57 8.72 -6.32
C ARG A 183 -9.39 7.52 -6.76
N LYS A 184 -9.67 7.47 -8.05
CA LYS A 184 -10.31 6.33 -8.70
C LYS A 184 -9.43 5.10 -8.57
N PHE A 185 -10.03 3.95 -8.29
CA PHE A 185 -9.34 2.67 -8.38
C PHE A 185 -10.08 1.71 -9.32
N PRO A 186 -9.44 0.60 -9.74
CA PRO A 186 -10.10 -0.41 -10.56
C PRO A 186 -11.42 -0.88 -9.93
N PHE A 187 -12.44 -1.12 -10.75
CA PHE A 187 -13.83 -1.37 -10.31
C PHE A 187 -14.02 -2.49 -9.27
N PHE A 188 -13.06 -3.42 -9.16
CA PHE A 188 -13.09 -4.51 -8.20
C PHE A 188 -12.64 -4.10 -6.78
N CYS A 189 -12.23 -2.85 -6.57
CA CYS A 189 -11.89 -2.29 -5.27
C CYS A 189 -12.49 -0.90 -5.10
N SER A 190 -12.71 -0.46 -3.85
CA SER A 190 -13.30 0.85 -3.58
C SER A 190 -12.31 1.97 -3.90
N ASP A 191 -12.76 3.13 -4.36
CA ASP A 191 -11.90 4.30 -4.52
C ASP A 191 -11.17 4.66 -3.22
N ARG A 192 -10.05 5.38 -3.32
CA ARG A 192 -9.19 5.70 -2.18
C ARG A 192 -9.35 7.16 -1.80
N GLU A 193 -9.50 7.39 -0.51
CA GLU A 193 -9.57 8.72 0.08
C GLU A 193 -8.26 9.01 0.81
N TYR A 194 -7.74 10.21 0.61
CA TYR A 194 -6.50 10.67 1.21
C TYR A 194 -6.76 12.02 1.86
N ILE A 195 -6.18 12.18 3.05
CA ILE A 195 -5.99 13.49 3.67
C ILE A 195 -4.50 13.68 3.75
N ILE A 196 -3.98 14.67 3.03
CA ILE A 196 -2.55 14.80 2.76
C ILE A 196 -2.09 16.14 3.31
N GLY A 197 -1.14 16.11 4.24
CA GLY A 197 -0.34 17.28 4.58
C GLY A 197 0.79 17.41 3.57
N ARG A 198 1.05 18.62 3.06
CA ARG A 198 2.10 18.87 2.07
C ARG A 198 2.85 20.18 2.31
N ARG A 199 4.15 20.19 2.00
CA ARG A 199 5.05 21.34 2.14
C ARG A 199 6.22 21.29 1.14
N ILE A 200 6.75 22.46 0.78
CA ILE A 200 7.94 22.62 -0.08
C ILE A 200 9.03 23.40 0.67
N TRP A 201 10.26 22.90 0.58
CA TRP A 201 11.46 23.62 0.95
C TRP A 201 12.33 23.87 -0.28
N GLU A 202 13.18 24.89 -0.21
CA GLU A 202 14.15 25.23 -1.26
C GLU A 202 15.54 25.41 -0.65
N SER A 203 16.53 24.76 -1.27
CA SER A 203 17.95 24.91 -0.95
C SER A 203 18.78 24.62 -2.19
N ASP A 204 19.86 25.38 -2.43
CA ASP A 204 20.79 25.21 -3.56
C ASP A 204 20.11 25.02 -4.92
N GLN A 205 19.06 25.82 -5.19
CA GLN A 205 18.27 25.75 -6.43
C GLN A 205 17.55 24.39 -6.65
N MET A 206 17.39 23.62 -5.57
CA MET A 206 16.60 22.40 -5.55
C MET A 206 15.33 22.61 -4.73
N TYR A 207 14.25 21.97 -5.18
CA TYR A 207 13.00 21.91 -4.42
C TYR A 207 12.86 20.55 -3.74
N TYR A 208 12.59 20.56 -2.45
CA TYR A 208 12.30 19.39 -1.65
C TYR A 208 10.82 19.40 -1.31
N CYS A 209 10.05 18.51 -1.91
CA CYS A 209 8.60 18.47 -1.81
C CYS A 209 8.20 17.22 -1.03
N VAL A 210 7.42 17.39 0.04
CA VAL A 210 6.89 16.27 0.82
C VAL A 210 5.38 16.34 0.89
N THR A 211 4.75 15.20 0.67
CA THR A 211 3.34 14.95 0.95
C THR A 211 3.20 13.67 1.78
N LYS A 212 2.37 13.71 2.83
CA LYS A 212 2.14 12.54 3.69
C LYS A 212 0.73 12.51 4.26
N GLY A 213 0.26 11.31 4.58
CA GLY A 213 -1.03 11.10 5.22
C GLY A 213 -1.09 11.84 6.56
N THR A 214 -2.17 12.57 6.80
CA THR A 214 -2.38 13.30 8.05
C THR A 214 -3.77 13.04 8.61
N PRO A 215 -3.92 12.91 9.94
CA PRO A 215 -5.24 12.90 10.55
C PRO A 215 -5.94 14.25 10.30
N CYS A 216 -7.26 14.20 10.09
CA CYS A 216 -8.10 15.39 10.02
C CYS A 216 -9.49 15.06 10.54
N SER A 217 -9.90 15.75 11.60
CA SER A 217 -11.17 15.50 12.29
C SER A 217 -12.38 16.07 11.55
N SER A 218 -12.21 17.06 10.67
CA SER A 218 -13.30 17.66 9.89
C SER A 218 -13.79 16.74 8.77
N VAL A 219 -12.98 15.77 8.32
CA VAL A 219 -13.37 14.80 7.29
C VAL A 219 -13.54 13.40 7.90
N PRO A 220 -14.76 13.05 8.36
CA PRO A 220 -15.01 11.78 9.03
C PRO A 220 -14.82 10.59 8.07
N ARG A 221 -14.31 9.47 8.60
CA ARG A 221 -14.09 8.25 7.82
C ARG A 221 -15.41 7.68 7.32
N LYS A 222 -15.45 7.34 6.04
CA LYS A 222 -16.55 6.59 5.41
C LYS A 222 -16.09 5.17 5.10
N ASN A 223 -17.06 4.27 4.87
CA ASN A 223 -16.77 2.91 4.41
C ASN A 223 -16.28 2.90 2.95
N LYS A 224 -16.80 3.83 2.14
CA LYS A 224 -16.43 4.05 0.75
C LYS A 224 -16.44 5.56 0.48
N PRO A 225 -15.44 6.14 -0.18
CA PRO A 225 -14.11 5.56 -0.49
C PRO A 225 -13.34 5.04 0.74
N ARG A 226 -12.35 4.15 0.56
CA ARG A 226 -11.48 3.65 1.63
C ARG A 226 -10.42 4.69 1.94
N ARG A 227 -10.37 5.18 3.18
CA ARG A 227 -9.28 6.05 3.66
C ARG A 227 -7.93 5.31 3.65
N VAL A 228 -6.91 5.95 3.07
CA VAL A 228 -5.50 5.53 3.15
C VAL A 228 -4.81 6.39 4.20
N ASP A 229 -4.44 5.76 5.31
CA ASP A 229 -3.80 6.44 6.44
C ASP A 229 -2.27 6.48 6.28
N LEU A 230 -1.67 5.34 5.94
CA LEU A 230 -0.25 5.27 5.59
C LEU A 230 -0.08 5.70 4.14
N TYR A 231 0.34 6.94 3.95
CA TYR A 231 0.68 7.53 2.66
C TYR A 231 1.91 8.40 2.82
N TYR A 232 2.92 8.19 1.97
CA TYR A 232 4.08 9.06 1.87
C TYR A 232 4.49 9.16 0.40
N SER A 233 4.61 10.39 -0.08
CA SER A 233 5.11 10.69 -1.42
C SER A 233 5.96 11.94 -1.34
N SER A 234 7.20 11.87 -1.82
CA SER A 234 8.11 12.99 -1.78
C SER A 234 8.95 13.03 -3.04
N TRP A 235 9.42 14.22 -3.41
CA TRP A 235 10.27 14.38 -4.57
C TRP A 235 11.24 15.55 -4.43
N CYS A 236 12.41 15.39 -5.04
CA CYS A 236 13.40 16.43 -5.21
C CYS A 236 13.45 16.86 -6.69
N ILE A 237 13.42 18.17 -6.94
CA ILE A 237 13.42 18.78 -8.27
C ILE A 237 14.69 19.61 -8.43
N ARG A 238 15.43 19.42 -9.52
CA ARG A 238 16.62 20.23 -9.84
C ARG A 238 16.86 20.38 -11.33
N ALA A 239 17.56 21.42 -11.72
CA ALA A 239 18.03 21.60 -13.09
C ALA A 239 19.19 20.63 -13.38
N VAL A 240 19.21 20.05 -14.58
CA VAL A 240 20.27 19.15 -15.06
C VAL A 240 20.58 19.43 -16.52
N GLU A 241 21.74 18.96 -16.98
CA GLU A 241 22.12 19.07 -18.39
C GLU A 241 21.13 18.30 -19.28
N SER A 242 20.79 18.90 -20.41
CA SER A 242 20.02 18.24 -21.46
C SER A 242 20.81 17.09 -22.09
N LYS A 243 20.10 16.07 -22.60
CA LYS A 243 20.69 15.04 -23.47
C LYS A 243 21.37 15.59 -24.72
N ARG A 244 21.09 16.85 -25.09
CA ARG A 244 21.77 17.55 -26.20
C ARG A 244 23.27 17.75 -25.96
N ARG A 245 23.73 17.65 -24.70
CA ARG A 245 25.15 17.80 -24.31
C ARG A 245 25.76 19.12 -24.77
N ASP A 246 24.96 20.18 -24.74
CA ASP A 246 25.37 21.56 -25.02
C ASP A 246 25.93 22.28 -23.78
N GLY A 247 26.02 21.58 -22.65
CA GLY A 247 26.45 22.12 -21.36
C GLY A 247 25.42 23.03 -20.69
N GLN A 248 24.21 23.16 -21.25
CA GLN A 248 23.17 23.99 -20.68
C GLN A 248 22.24 23.18 -19.76
N LEU A 249 21.88 23.77 -18.62
CA LEU A 249 20.95 23.21 -17.64
C LEU A 249 19.48 23.46 -18.06
N THR A 250 19.11 22.96 -19.24
CA THR A 250 17.78 23.17 -19.85
C THR A 250 16.80 22.04 -19.57
N ALA A 251 17.24 20.97 -18.89
CA ALA A 251 16.39 19.86 -18.48
C ALA A 251 16.11 19.91 -16.96
N CYS A 252 15.03 19.25 -16.55
CA CYS A 252 14.62 19.13 -15.15
C CYS A 252 14.67 17.67 -14.73
N GLU A 253 15.38 17.37 -13.64
CA GLU A 253 15.35 16.08 -12.98
C GLU A 253 14.35 16.08 -11.82
N VAL A 254 13.61 14.98 -11.69
CA VAL A 254 12.69 14.70 -10.59
C VAL A 254 13.06 13.34 -9.99
N MET A 255 13.53 13.36 -8.76
CA MET A 255 13.78 12.18 -7.94
C MET A 255 12.59 11.97 -7.01
N LEU A 256 11.76 10.95 -7.25
CA LEU A 256 10.53 10.70 -6.50
C LEU A 256 10.68 9.44 -5.63
N PHE A 257 10.14 9.50 -4.42
CA PHE A 257 10.06 8.41 -3.45
C PHE A 257 8.62 8.25 -2.97
N HIS A 258 8.13 7.01 -2.92
CA HIS A 258 6.72 6.75 -2.64
C HIS A 258 6.48 5.41 -1.96
N HIS A 259 5.59 5.41 -0.97
CA HIS A 259 4.97 4.20 -0.42
C HIS A 259 3.62 4.52 0.23
N GLU A 260 2.70 3.56 0.19
CA GLU A 260 1.37 3.70 0.80
C GLU A 260 0.75 2.33 1.12
N ASP A 261 -0.19 2.30 2.05
CA ASP A 261 -1.09 1.15 2.27
C ASP A 261 -2.46 1.38 1.62
N MET A 262 -2.54 1.02 0.33
CA MET A 262 -3.76 1.05 -0.47
C MET A 262 -4.87 0.09 0.01
N GLY A 263 -4.59 -0.79 0.97
CA GLY A 263 -5.55 -1.80 1.45
C GLY A 263 -5.80 -2.95 0.49
N ILE A 264 -4.84 -3.23 -0.38
CA ILE A 264 -4.84 -4.37 -1.29
C ILE A 264 -3.58 -5.20 -1.07
N PRO A 265 -3.63 -6.53 -1.33
CA PRO A 265 -2.45 -7.36 -1.28
C PRO A 265 -1.31 -6.76 -2.12
N TRP A 266 -0.12 -6.66 -1.52
CA TRP A 266 1.01 -5.96 -2.14
C TRP A 266 1.45 -6.58 -3.46
N GLU A 267 1.30 -7.89 -3.65
CA GLU A 267 1.60 -8.54 -4.94
C GLU A 267 0.66 -8.08 -6.06
N ILE A 268 -0.60 -7.78 -5.75
CA ILE A 268 -1.56 -7.21 -6.71
C ILE A 268 -1.16 -5.76 -7.03
N ALA A 269 -0.79 -4.98 -6.01
CA ALA A 269 -0.28 -3.61 -6.20
C ALA A 269 0.98 -3.59 -7.08
N LYS A 270 1.96 -4.46 -6.78
CA LYS A 270 3.20 -4.64 -7.56
C LYS A 270 2.91 -5.01 -9.01
N LEU A 271 1.94 -5.90 -9.25
CA LEU A 271 1.51 -6.25 -10.60
C LEU A 271 0.92 -5.04 -11.33
N GLY A 272 0.05 -4.28 -10.66
CA GLY A 272 -0.53 -3.05 -11.21
C GLY A 272 0.53 -2.02 -11.59
N VAL A 273 1.50 -1.77 -10.71
CA VAL A 273 2.64 -0.87 -10.99
C VAL A 273 3.44 -1.37 -12.20
N ARG A 274 3.80 -2.66 -12.23
CA ARG A 274 4.59 -3.22 -13.33
C ARG A 274 3.92 -3.07 -14.70
N GLN A 275 2.59 -3.20 -14.77
CA GLN A 275 1.83 -3.11 -16.03
C GLN A 275 1.44 -1.68 -16.39
N GLY A 276 1.07 -0.86 -15.40
CA GLY A 276 0.47 0.46 -15.63
C GLY A 276 1.43 1.64 -15.57
N MET A 277 2.57 1.52 -14.87
CA MET A 277 3.42 2.68 -14.54
C MET A 277 3.92 3.41 -15.79
N TRP A 278 4.36 2.70 -16.83
CA TRP A 278 4.83 3.37 -18.05
C TRP A 278 3.71 4.16 -18.75
N GLY A 279 2.48 3.66 -18.72
CA GLY A 279 1.31 4.38 -19.22
C GLY A 279 1.06 5.66 -18.41
N ALA A 280 1.12 5.58 -17.08
CA ALA A 280 0.96 6.71 -16.19
C ALA A 280 2.05 7.78 -16.39
N VAL A 281 3.32 7.37 -16.48
CA VAL A 281 4.45 8.29 -16.71
C VAL A 281 4.32 9.05 -18.03
N LYS A 282 3.86 8.39 -19.11
CA LYS A 282 3.57 9.09 -20.38
C LYS A 282 2.42 10.09 -20.25
N LYS A 283 1.40 9.82 -19.43
CA LYS A 283 0.32 10.78 -19.15
C LYS A 283 0.85 11.99 -18.37
N ILE A 284 1.75 11.78 -17.40
CA ILE A 284 2.42 12.87 -16.67
C ILE A 284 3.19 13.77 -17.65
N GLU A 285 3.96 13.20 -18.58
CA GLU A 285 4.67 13.98 -19.59
C GLU A 285 3.72 14.79 -20.48
N ALA A 286 2.65 14.17 -20.98
CA ALA A 286 1.65 14.87 -21.78
C ALA A 286 0.97 16.01 -20.99
N GLY A 287 0.61 15.76 -19.73
CA GLY A 287 0.04 16.75 -18.81
C GLY A 287 1.00 17.91 -18.56
N LEU A 288 2.29 17.63 -18.37
CA LEU A 288 3.33 18.66 -18.22
C LEU A 288 3.45 19.53 -19.48
N ARG A 289 3.40 18.94 -20.67
CA ARG A 289 3.41 19.72 -21.93
C ARG A 289 2.15 20.56 -22.10
N ALA A 290 1.00 20.07 -21.66
CA ALA A 290 -0.23 20.86 -21.60
C ALA A 290 -0.08 22.03 -20.61
N TYR A 291 0.53 21.79 -19.44
CA TYR A 291 0.79 22.81 -18.44
C TYR A 291 1.72 23.90 -18.97
N GLN A 292 2.81 23.54 -19.67
CA GLN A 292 3.70 24.53 -20.29
C GLN A 292 2.97 25.47 -21.26
N LYS A 293 2.06 24.92 -22.08
CA LYS A 293 1.24 25.72 -22.99
C LYS A 293 0.27 26.63 -22.23
N HIS A 294 -0.34 26.11 -21.16
CA HIS A 294 -1.22 26.89 -20.30
C HIS A 294 -0.48 28.03 -19.58
N ARG A 295 0.75 27.79 -19.11
CA ARG A 295 1.59 28.83 -18.51
C ARG A 295 2.04 29.89 -19.53
N ALA A 296 2.16 29.53 -20.81
CA ALA A 296 2.49 30.47 -21.88
C ALA A 296 1.32 31.38 -22.29
N SER A 297 0.07 31.03 -21.98
CA SER A 297 -1.11 31.84 -22.35
C SER A 297 -1.40 33.01 -21.40
N ALA A 298 -0.50 33.30 -20.44
CA ALA A 298 -0.61 34.39 -19.47
C ALA A 298 -1.86 34.35 -18.56
N GLU A 299 -2.49 33.18 -18.44
CA GLU A 299 -3.56 32.96 -17.47
C GLU A 299 -3.02 33.06 -16.03
N PRO A 300 -3.83 33.58 -15.08
CA PRO A 300 -3.47 33.58 -13.67
C PRO A 300 -3.12 32.18 -13.17
N LEU A 301 -2.20 32.10 -12.21
CA LEU A 301 -1.91 30.84 -11.51
C LEU A 301 -3.15 30.39 -10.73
N SER A 302 -3.36 29.07 -10.67
CA SER A 302 -4.31 28.49 -9.72
C SER A 302 -3.87 28.77 -8.29
N HIS A 303 -4.78 28.59 -7.34
CA HIS A 303 -4.45 28.82 -5.93
C HIS A 303 -3.41 27.81 -5.44
N SER A 304 -3.53 26.54 -5.82
CA SER A 304 -2.48 25.55 -5.49
C SER A 304 -1.13 25.91 -6.10
N ALA A 305 -1.09 26.39 -7.35
CA ALA A 305 0.16 26.79 -7.97
C ALA A 305 0.78 28.02 -7.28
N LEU A 306 -0.03 28.99 -6.82
CA LEU A 306 0.44 30.10 -5.99
C LEU A 306 1.03 29.60 -4.66
N MET A 307 0.35 28.66 -3.99
CA MET A 307 0.85 28.05 -2.77
C MET A 307 2.18 27.30 -2.98
N ALA A 308 2.41 26.74 -4.17
CA ALA A 308 3.67 26.08 -4.53
C ALA A 308 4.88 27.05 -4.51
N GLN A 309 4.64 28.33 -4.79
CA GLN A 309 5.69 29.37 -4.82
C GLN A 309 6.07 29.87 -3.43
N ILE A 310 5.28 29.53 -2.41
CA ILE A 310 5.57 29.82 -1.01
C ILE A 310 6.40 28.66 -0.46
N ASN A 311 7.73 28.73 -0.61
CA ASN A 311 8.62 27.69 -0.12
C ASN A 311 9.45 28.16 1.09
N THR A 312 9.74 27.21 1.98
CA THR A 312 10.63 27.48 3.13
C THR A 312 12.08 27.41 2.65
N LYS A 313 12.79 28.53 2.70
CA LYS A 313 14.22 28.57 2.36
C LYS A 313 15.04 27.92 3.48
N VAL A 314 15.93 27.03 3.11
CA VAL A 314 16.85 26.34 4.03
C VAL A 314 18.28 26.56 3.54
N SER A 315 19.20 26.76 4.47
CA SER A 315 20.61 26.89 4.10
C SER A 315 21.21 25.52 3.78
N ALA A 316 22.14 25.50 2.83
CA ALA A 316 22.89 24.29 2.49
C ALA A 316 23.65 23.71 3.70
N ASP A 317 24.17 24.59 4.56
CA ASP A 317 24.85 24.17 5.81
C ASP A 317 23.88 23.50 6.77
N HIS A 318 22.63 23.97 6.84
CA HIS A 318 21.60 23.33 7.67
C HIS A 318 21.27 21.93 7.13
N LEU A 319 21.09 21.76 5.82
CA LEU A 319 20.89 20.42 5.22
C LEU A 319 22.07 19.48 5.52
N ARG A 320 23.30 19.93 5.32
CA ARG A 320 24.51 19.16 5.68
C ARG A 320 24.60 18.83 7.17
N SER A 321 24.18 19.75 8.04
CA SER A 321 24.17 19.52 9.49
C SER A 321 23.11 18.50 9.95
N LEU A 322 22.02 18.35 9.19
CA LEU A 322 21.00 17.34 9.46
C LEU A 322 21.55 15.95 9.14
N GLU A 323 22.33 15.83 8.07
CA GLU A 323 23.05 14.60 7.72
C GLU A 323 24.03 14.20 8.84
N SER A 324 24.85 15.14 9.33
CA SER A 324 25.88 14.84 10.35
C SER A 324 25.32 14.46 11.71
N ARG A 325 24.26 15.14 12.19
CA ARG A 325 23.62 14.85 13.49
C ARG A 325 23.09 13.42 13.57
N THR A 326 22.65 12.87 12.44
CA THR A 326 22.17 11.50 12.37
C THR A 326 23.31 10.50 12.44
N SER A 327 24.42 10.76 11.74
CA SER A 327 25.60 9.91 11.78
C SER A 327 26.12 9.75 13.21
N ASP A 328 26.21 10.86 13.96
CA ASP A 328 26.63 10.84 15.37
C ASP A 328 25.66 10.02 16.24
N MET A 329 24.35 10.12 16.01
CA MET A 329 23.34 9.32 16.74
C MET A 329 23.45 7.81 16.46
N LEU A 330 23.69 7.43 15.20
CA LEU A 330 23.87 6.02 14.80
C LEU A 330 25.20 5.43 15.30
N GLU A 331 26.25 6.26 15.44
CA GLU A 331 27.52 5.88 16.06
C GLU A 331 27.39 5.70 17.58
N ILE A 332 26.53 6.48 18.24
CA ILE A 332 26.24 6.34 19.68
C ILE A 332 25.41 5.08 19.96
N GLU A 333 24.45 4.71 19.10
CA GLU A 333 23.66 3.46 19.25
C GLU A 333 24.47 2.19 18.97
N SER A 334 25.59 2.28 18.24
CA SER A 334 26.44 1.11 17.93
C SER A 334 27.52 0.83 19.00
N GLN A 335 27.56 1.63 20.09
CA GLN A 335 28.38 1.36 21.27
C GLN A 335 27.54 0.87 22.46
N GLU A 336 26.94 -0.32 22.34
CA GLU A 336 26.53 -1.09 23.52
C GLU A 336 27.64 -2.06 23.97
N THR A 337 27.90 -2.01 25.28
CA THR A 337 28.89 -2.76 26.05
C THR A 337 28.78 -4.29 25.94
N PRO A 338 29.86 -5.06 26.17
CA PRO A 338 29.82 -6.51 26.06
C PRO A 338 29.10 -7.14 27.26
N GLU A 339 27.81 -7.46 27.10
CA GLU A 339 27.12 -8.32 28.06
C GLU A 339 27.57 -9.77 27.93
N LYS A 340 27.91 -10.36 29.09
CA LYS A 340 28.25 -11.77 29.29
C LYS A 340 27.13 -12.68 28.75
N ARG A 341 27.44 -13.43 27.70
CA ARG A 341 26.62 -14.56 27.25
C ARG A 341 26.62 -15.67 28.30
N ALA A 342 25.52 -15.81 29.03
CA ALA A 342 25.17 -17.06 29.69
C ALA A 342 24.70 -18.06 28.62
N GLY A 343 25.41 -19.18 28.49
CA GLY A 343 25.14 -20.20 27.49
C GLY A 343 23.83 -20.94 27.75
N ASN A 344 22.93 -20.90 26.78
CA ASN A 344 21.78 -21.80 26.72
C ASN A 344 21.89 -22.68 25.46
N ASN A 345 22.10 -23.98 25.70
CA ASN A 345 22.16 -25.01 24.68
C ASN A 345 20.75 -25.31 24.12
N ILE A 346 20.55 -25.12 22.81
CA ILE A 346 19.36 -25.60 22.09
C ILE A 346 19.69 -26.97 21.47
N PRO A 347 18.96 -28.05 21.80
CA PRO A 347 19.20 -29.37 21.22
C PRO A 347 18.70 -29.44 19.76
N LYS A 348 19.59 -29.92 18.89
CA LYS A 348 19.39 -30.11 17.44
C LYS A 348 18.43 -31.27 17.11
N PHE A 349 17.12 -31.11 17.32
CA PHE A 349 16.14 -32.12 16.90
C PHE A 349 14.85 -31.62 16.21
N LEU A 350 14.77 -30.34 15.83
CA LEU A 350 13.59 -29.78 15.14
C LEU A 350 13.86 -29.34 13.69
N VAL A 351 14.69 -30.09 12.96
CA VAL A 351 14.94 -29.85 11.52
C VAL A 351 14.69 -31.09 10.65
N ILE A 352 14.29 -32.23 11.23
CA ILE A 352 14.08 -33.49 10.49
C ILE A 352 12.58 -33.90 10.41
N GLY A 353 11.67 -33.16 11.05
CA GLY A 353 10.22 -33.45 11.02
C GLY A 353 9.44 -32.80 9.87
N GLY A 354 9.95 -31.69 9.30
CA GLY A 354 9.23 -30.91 8.28
C GLY A 354 9.37 -31.42 6.83
N ALA A 355 10.39 -32.23 6.54
CA ALA A 355 10.66 -32.76 5.20
C ALA A 355 9.87 -34.04 4.88
N ILE A 356 9.30 -34.71 5.88
CA ILE A 356 8.53 -35.97 5.70
C ILE A 356 7.04 -35.69 5.44
N ALA A 357 6.50 -34.56 5.90
CA ALA A 357 5.10 -34.19 5.66
C ALA A 357 4.83 -33.64 4.23
N LEU A 358 5.86 -33.15 3.53
CA LEU A 358 5.76 -32.66 2.15
C LEU A 358 5.85 -33.77 1.09
N ALA A 359 6.33 -34.96 1.46
CA ALA A 359 6.44 -36.10 0.55
C ALA A 359 5.17 -36.98 0.50
N CYS A 360 4.13 -36.65 1.29
CA CYS A 360 2.86 -37.40 1.31
C CYS A 360 1.65 -36.63 0.76
N THR A 361 1.84 -35.42 0.23
CA THR A 361 0.77 -34.63 -0.41
C THR A 361 0.93 -34.46 -1.93
N LEU A 362 2.03 -34.96 -2.50
CA LEU A 362 2.35 -34.90 -3.93
C LEU A 362 2.78 -36.26 -4.47
N ASP A 363 1.97 -37.30 -4.27
CA ASP A 363 2.04 -38.47 -5.14
C ASP A 363 0.64 -39.09 -5.31
N ARG A 364 -0.16 -38.47 -6.18
CA ARG A 364 -1.29 -39.16 -6.80
C ARG A 364 -0.76 -40.01 -7.96
N GLY A 365 -0.18 -41.15 -7.58
CA GLY A 365 -0.04 -42.36 -8.38
C GLY A 365 0.58 -42.21 -9.77
N LEU A 366 1.89 -42.48 -9.88
CA LEU A 366 2.45 -43.35 -10.92
C LEU A 366 3.97 -43.62 -10.68
N ALA A 367 4.34 -44.60 -9.84
CA ALA A 367 5.65 -45.26 -9.92
C ALA A 367 5.75 -46.46 -8.97
N THR A 368 5.06 -47.54 -9.33
CA THR A 368 5.22 -48.85 -8.71
C THR A 368 6.54 -49.49 -9.20
N LYS A 369 7.35 -49.96 -8.25
CA LYS A 369 8.40 -51.01 -8.39
C LYS A 369 9.59 -50.72 -9.32
N ALA A 370 10.67 -50.22 -8.72
CA ALA A 370 12.04 -50.76 -8.84
C ALA A 370 12.99 -49.73 -8.22
N LEU A 371 13.58 -50.03 -7.05
CA LEU A 371 14.83 -49.44 -6.50
C LEU A 371 14.99 -49.63 -4.97
N ILE A 372 14.12 -50.42 -4.33
CA ILE A 372 14.37 -50.91 -2.96
C ILE A 372 14.97 -52.31 -3.05
N PHE A 373 16.19 -52.46 -3.59
CA PHE A 373 17.07 -53.61 -3.34
C PHE A 373 18.46 -53.32 -3.97
N GLY A 374 19.46 -53.07 -3.12
CA GLY A 374 20.85 -52.77 -3.50
C GLY A 374 21.10 -51.25 -3.47
N VAL A 375 21.67 -50.68 -2.42
CA VAL A 375 23.05 -50.88 -1.96
C VAL A 375 23.10 -50.76 -0.43
N ALA A 376 22.96 -51.88 0.26
CA ALA A 376 23.39 -52.03 1.65
C ALA A 376 24.53 -53.05 1.66
N ARG A 377 25.74 -52.62 1.31
CA ARG A 377 26.99 -53.35 1.55
C ARG A 377 28.17 -52.41 1.29
N ARG A 378 29.13 -52.42 2.22
CA ARG A 378 30.33 -51.55 2.37
C ARG A 378 30.00 -50.28 3.17
N PHE A 379 30.48 -50.04 4.39
CA PHE A 379 31.67 -50.50 5.08
C PHE A 379 31.38 -50.64 6.58
N ALA A 380 31.56 -51.85 7.12
CA ALA A 380 31.75 -52.10 8.53
C ALA A 380 32.95 -53.03 8.66
N THR A 381 34.13 -52.47 8.97
CA THR A 381 35.16 -53.07 9.83
C THR A 381 36.34 -52.11 10.00
N GLY A 382 36.65 -51.77 11.25
CA GLY A 382 37.85 -51.04 11.67
C GLY A 382 37.93 -50.99 13.20
N ARG A 383 38.61 -51.97 13.79
CA ARG A 383 38.79 -52.27 15.24
C ARG A 383 39.82 -51.37 15.96
N ARG A 384 39.75 -51.41 17.30
CA ARG A 384 40.80 -51.43 18.38
C ARG A 384 40.56 -50.29 19.39
N LEU A 385 40.59 -50.50 20.71
CA LEU A 385 41.27 -51.47 21.58
C LEU A 385 40.31 -52.22 22.51
#